data_AF-A0A952PIB2-F1
#
_entry.id   AF-A0A952PIB2-F1
#
_cell.length_a   1.000
_cell.length_b   1.000
_cell.length_c   1.000
_cell.angle_alpha   90.00
_cell.angle_beta   90.00
_cell.angle_gamma   90.00
#
_symmetry.space_group_name_H-M   'P 1'
#
loop_
_entity.id
_entity.type
_entity.pdbx_description
1 polymer ?
#
loop_
_entity_poly.entity_id
_entity_poly.type
_entity_poly.pdbx_seq_one_letter_code
_entity_poly.pdbx_strand_id
1 'polypeptide(L)'
;MTLQYAILAVCVLLLLYVGTRYWHWRQANLQPYTPALARIEGGGIKRGLTPAEGAILLGRPLHITLTLVIFEMLRKGFLRQVAADPLTVEVAEAFRTQGRGLSPQARGDQRRAAAQKINSTLHLYEEPFLEIIEAHPGRPVAELDLGVAVQPLVRYVAGRVGGYSLEESREYYRLIIERAPREARSDGRLTFERQKVLDRNFGWVLLGDEFAGVLDTPELSYLPLWLRPPRGSGQELGAVGFAAWAQGVMDGLAGVVAEEDVKLTLGREEDATTATLLNDITRTTFYG
;
A
#
# COMPACT_ATOMS: atom_id res chain seq x y z
N MET A 1 -49.29 7.68 -26.91
CA MET A 1 -48.92 6.62 -25.94
C MET A 1 -47.55 6.02 -26.23
N THR A 2 -47.16 5.74 -27.47
CA THR A 2 -45.88 5.09 -27.83
C THR A 2 -44.60 5.85 -27.41
N LEU A 3 -44.60 7.18 -27.51
CA LEU A 3 -43.42 8.01 -27.19
C LEU A 3 -43.05 7.98 -25.69
N GLN A 4 -44.06 7.94 -24.81
CA GLN A 4 -43.86 7.92 -23.36
C GLN A 4 -43.26 6.59 -22.88
N TYR A 5 -43.68 5.47 -23.47
CA TYR A 5 -43.09 4.16 -23.20
C TYR A 5 -41.65 4.04 -23.70
N ALA A 6 -41.33 4.68 -24.84
CA ALA A 6 -39.96 4.69 -25.37
C ALA A 6 -38.99 5.44 -24.44
N ILE A 7 -39.40 6.60 -23.90
CA ILE A 7 -38.58 7.38 -22.95
C ILE A 7 -38.35 6.59 -21.66
N LEU A 8 -39.41 5.98 -21.11
CA LEU A 8 -39.29 5.13 -19.91
C LEU A 8 -38.36 3.94 -20.14
N ALA A 9 -38.44 3.29 -21.30
CA ALA A 9 -37.56 2.16 -21.64
C ALA A 9 -36.08 2.58 -21.71
N VAL A 10 -35.77 3.74 -22.30
CA VAL A 10 -34.40 4.28 -22.36
C VAL A 10 -33.89 4.63 -20.96
N CYS A 11 -34.71 5.24 -20.11
CA CYS A 11 -34.33 5.54 -18.72
C CYS A 11 -34.04 4.27 -17.91
N VAL A 12 -34.85 3.21 -18.08
CA VAL A 12 -34.62 1.92 -17.42
C VAL A 12 -33.33 1.26 -17.92
N LEU A 13 -33.07 1.28 -19.23
CA LEU A 13 -31.83 0.75 -19.80
C LEU A 13 -30.60 1.53 -19.32
N LEU A 14 -30.70 2.86 -19.19
CA LEU A 14 -29.63 3.70 -18.62
C LEU A 14 -29.37 3.37 -17.14
N LEU A 15 -30.43 3.21 -16.34
CA LEU A 15 -30.29 2.83 -14.93
C LEU A 15 -29.68 1.43 -14.78
N LEU A 16 -30.06 0.47 -15.62
CA LEU A 16 -29.46 -0.87 -15.65
C LEU A 16 -27.99 -0.80 -16.08
N TYR A 17 -27.66 0.02 -17.09
CA TYR A 17 -26.29 0.20 -17.54
C TYR A 17 -25.40 0.84 -16.47
N VAL A 18 -25.87 1.91 -15.82
CA VAL A 18 -25.15 2.54 -14.70
C VAL A 18 -25.06 1.57 -13.50
N GLY A 19 -26.14 0.86 -13.17
CA GLY A 19 -26.17 -0.10 -12.09
C GLY A 19 -25.21 -1.27 -12.29
N THR A 20 -25.13 -1.82 -13.50
CA THR A 20 -24.18 -2.90 -13.85
C THR A 20 -22.74 -2.42 -13.86
N ARG A 21 -22.46 -1.22 -14.40
CA ARG A 21 -21.13 -0.60 -14.34
C ARG A 21 -20.70 -0.34 -12.90
N TYR A 22 -21.59 0.16 -12.06
CA TYR A 22 -21.36 0.38 -10.63
C TYR A 22 -21.12 -0.95 -9.90
N TRP A 23 -21.93 -1.98 -10.18
CA TRP A 23 -21.78 -3.30 -9.56
C TRP A 23 -20.47 -3.99 -9.96
N HIS A 24 -20.08 -3.92 -11.23
CA HIS A 24 -18.79 -4.44 -11.71
C HIS A 24 -17.60 -3.68 -11.13
N TRP A 25 -17.66 -2.34 -11.05
CA TRP A 25 -16.64 -1.52 -10.40
C TRP A 25 -16.51 -1.86 -8.92
N ARG A 26 -17.64 -2.02 -8.22
CA ARG A 26 -17.67 -2.45 -6.82
C ARG A 26 -17.11 -3.87 -6.65
N GLN A 27 -17.43 -4.82 -7.53
CA GLN A 27 -16.89 -6.19 -7.49
C GLN A 27 -15.39 -6.26 -7.80
N ALA A 28 -14.88 -5.43 -8.72
CA ALA A 28 -13.46 -5.36 -9.03
C ALA A 28 -12.63 -4.84 -7.83
N ASN A 29 -13.17 -3.89 -7.07
CA ASN A 29 -12.57 -3.41 -5.81
C ASN A 29 -12.79 -4.36 -4.61
N LEU A 30 -13.56 -5.44 -4.79
CA LEU A 30 -13.95 -6.38 -3.73
C LEU A 30 -13.35 -7.78 -3.89
N GLN A 31 -12.53 -8.07 -4.91
CA GLN A 31 -11.91 -9.39 -5.01
C GLN A 31 -11.00 -9.61 -3.80
N PRO A 32 -11.37 -10.50 -2.84
CA PRO A 32 -10.58 -10.67 -1.65
C PRO A 32 -9.37 -11.52 -2.03
N TYR A 33 -8.22 -10.88 -2.15
CA TYR A 33 -6.95 -11.59 -2.03
C TYR A 33 -6.98 -12.27 -0.65
N THR A 34 -7.25 -13.58 -0.62
CA THR A 34 -7.32 -14.34 0.63
C THR A 34 -6.06 -15.19 0.69
N PRO A 35 -4.95 -14.67 1.26
CA PRO A 35 -3.89 -15.57 1.67
C PRO A 35 -4.53 -16.56 2.66
N ALA A 36 -4.20 -17.84 2.53
CA ALA A 36 -4.68 -18.86 3.45
C ALA A 36 -4.10 -18.58 4.85
N LEU A 37 -4.83 -17.82 5.66
CA LEU A 37 -4.43 -17.44 7.01
C LEU A 37 -5.21 -18.32 8.00
N ALA A 38 -4.48 -18.99 8.90
CA ALA A 38 -5.08 -19.85 9.93
C ALA A 38 -6.01 -19.03 10.85
N ARG A 39 -7.26 -19.47 10.98
CA ARG A 39 -8.26 -18.88 11.88
C ARG A 39 -8.11 -19.51 13.26
N ILE A 40 -7.76 -18.73 14.27
CA ILE A 40 -7.74 -19.18 15.67
C ILE A 40 -8.79 -18.36 16.42
N GLU A 41 -9.80 -19.05 16.95
CA GLU A 41 -10.82 -18.45 17.80
C GLU A 41 -10.20 -18.08 19.16
N GLY A 42 -10.29 -16.80 19.57
CA GLY A 42 -9.80 -16.31 20.87
C GLY A 42 -8.55 -15.40 20.86
N GLY A 43 -7.97 -15.09 19.70
CA GLY A 43 -6.73 -14.30 19.59
C GLY A 43 -6.82 -12.77 19.75
N GLY A 44 -8.01 -12.20 19.93
CA GLY A 44 -8.23 -10.75 19.95
C GLY A 44 -7.82 -10.02 18.66
N ILE A 45 -7.81 -8.68 18.69
CA ILE A 45 -7.58 -7.83 17.51
C ILE A 45 -6.08 -7.59 17.27
N LYS A 46 -5.57 -7.88 16.07
CA LYS A 46 -4.22 -7.46 15.65
C LYS A 46 -4.19 -5.96 15.33
N ARG A 47 -3.63 -5.16 16.24
CA ARG A 47 -3.42 -3.71 16.06
C ARG A 47 -2.03 -3.38 15.52
N GLY A 48 -1.86 -2.14 15.04
CA GLY A 48 -0.57 -1.58 14.64
C GLY A 48 -0.03 -2.11 13.32
N LEU A 49 -0.90 -2.57 12.41
CA LEU A 49 -0.52 -2.80 11.02
C LEU A 49 -0.33 -1.47 10.29
N THR A 50 0.57 -1.44 9.31
CA THR A 50 0.67 -0.30 8.38
C THR A 50 -0.49 -0.31 7.39
N PRO A 51 -0.80 0.80 6.69
CA PRO A 51 -1.72 0.79 5.55
C PRO A 51 -1.46 -0.34 4.55
N ALA A 52 -0.21 -0.55 4.12
CA ALA A 52 0.13 -1.64 3.19
C ALA A 52 -0.18 -3.03 3.77
N GLU A 53 0.14 -3.28 5.04
CA GLU A 53 -0.17 -4.54 5.71
C GLU A 53 -1.68 -4.75 5.90
N GLY A 54 -2.40 -3.67 6.24
CA GLY A 54 -3.86 -3.65 6.35
C GLY A 54 -4.53 -3.93 5.01
N ALA A 55 -3.98 -3.43 3.90
CA ALA A 55 -4.43 -3.73 2.56
C ALA A 55 -4.39 -5.23 2.28
N ILE A 56 -3.28 -5.91 2.64
CA ILE A 56 -3.14 -7.36 2.49
C ILE A 56 -4.11 -8.12 3.38
N LEU A 57 -4.24 -7.72 4.65
CA LEU A 57 -5.17 -8.37 5.58
C LEU A 57 -6.62 -8.30 5.09
N LEU A 58 -6.99 -7.17 4.49
CA LEU A 58 -8.32 -6.91 3.91
C LEU A 58 -8.51 -7.51 2.52
N GLY A 59 -7.45 -8.10 1.95
CA GLY A 59 -7.47 -8.69 0.62
C GLY A 59 -7.65 -7.66 -0.49
N ARG A 60 -7.08 -6.46 -0.33
CA ARG A 60 -7.08 -5.44 -1.39
C ARG A 60 -6.21 -5.88 -2.58
N PRO A 61 -6.50 -5.40 -3.79
CA PRO A 61 -5.67 -5.65 -4.96
C PRO A 61 -4.18 -5.34 -4.71
N LEU A 62 -3.28 -6.17 -5.27
CA LEU A 62 -1.84 -6.06 -5.03
C LEU A 62 -1.26 -4.73 -5.50
N HIS A 63 -1.75 -4.16 -6.61
CA HIS A 63 -1.27 -2.88 -7.10
C HIS A 63 -1.47 -1.74 -6.08
N ILE A 64 -2.61 -1.72 -5.36
CA ILE A 64 -2.87 -0.76 -4.27
C ILE A 64 -1.89 -0.98 -3.12
N THR A 65 -1.67 -2.25 -2.73
CA THR A 65 -0.70 -2.61 -1.68
C THR A 65 0.71 -2.14 -2.05
N LEU A 66 1.14 -2.38 -3.29
CA LEU A 66 2.43 -1.95 -3.81
C LEU A 66 2.56 -0.43 -3.80
N THR A 67 1.54 0.31 -4.24
CA THR A 67 1.51 1.78 -4.15
C THR A 67 1.72 2.23 -2.71
N LEU A 68 1.02 1.62 -1.74
CA LEU A 68 1.16 1.97 -0.33
C LEU A 68 2.55 1.69 0.22
N VAL A 69 3.18 0.56 -0.14
CA VAL A 69 4.57 0.26 0.24
C VAL A 69 5.50 1.35 -0.28
N ILE A 70 5.42 1.69 -1.57
CA ILE A 70 6.28 2.70 -2.18
C ILE A 70 6.05 4.08 -1.56
N PHE A 71 4.79 4.47 -1.35
CA PHE A 71 4.45 5.76 -0.73
C PHE A 71 4.88 5.83 0.74
N GLU A 72 4.78 4.73 1.49
CA GLU A 72 5.31 4.67 2.85
C GLU A 72 6.83 4.80 2.88
N MET A 73 7.54 4.16 1.94
CA MET A 73 8.99 4.27 1.82
C MET A 73 9.44 5.68 1.40
N LEU A 74 8.69 6.36 0.53
CA LEU A 74 8.88 7.78 0.20
C LEU A 74 8.63 8.67 1.42
N ARG A 75 7.52 8.48 2.14
CA ARG A 75 7.18 9.20 3.38
C ARG A 75 8.25 9.04 4.46
N LYS A 76 8.82 7.84 4.58
CA LYS A 76 9.89 7.51 5.53
C LYS A 76 11.27 8.00 5.10
N GLY A 77 11.43 8.46 3.85
CA GLY A 77 12.70 8.94 3.30
C GLY A 77 13.67 7.83 2.89
N PHE A 78 13.20 6.60 2.73
CA PHE A 78 14.03 5.48 2.24
C PHE A 78 14.21 5.55 0.72
N LEU A 79 13.19 6.08 0.05
CA LEU A 79 13.18 6.37 -1.37
C LEU A 79 13.11 7.88 -1.59
N ARG A 80 13.63 8.32 -2.74
CA ARG A 80 13.46 9.66 -3.28
C ARG A 80 12.75 9.56 -4.63
N GLN A 81 11.77 10.43 -4.87
CA GLN A 81 11.17 10.54 -6.19
C GLN A 81 12.14 11.23 -7.16
N VAL A 82 12.26 10.67 -8.36
CA VAL A 82 13.05 11.22 -9.47
C VAL A 82 12.14 11.79 -10.56
N ALA A 83 11.06 11.08 -10.88
CA ALA A 83 10.03 11.54 -11.82
C ALA A 83 8.64 11.20 -11.30
N ALA A 84 7.66 12.07 -11.58
CA ALA A 84 6.27 11.88 -11.17
C ALA A 84 5.46 11.03 -12.16
N ASP A 85 5.72 11.15 -13.46
CA ASP A 85 5.01 10.44 -14.52
C ASP A 85 5.96 10.02 -15.67
N PRO A 86 6.20 8.71 -15.87
CA PRO A 86 5.81 7.63 -14.99
C PRO A 86 6.55 7.74 -13.63
N LEU A 87 5.96 7.19 -12.56
CA LEU A 87 6.59 7.24 -11.23
C LEU A 87 7.95 6.52 -11.27
N THR A 88 9.02 7.29 -11.09
CA THR A 88 10.39 6.79 -10.99
C THR A 88 10.96 7.21 -9.65
N VAL A 89 11.57 6.27 -8.95
CA VAL A 89 12.15 6.46 -7.63
C VAL A 89 13.58 5.95 -7.62
N GLU A 90 14.37 6.45 -6.67
CA GLU A 90 15.68 5.92 -6.36
C GLU A 90 15.82 5.68 -4.86
N VAL A 91 16.72 4.77 -4.47
CA VAL A 91 17.09 4.62 -3.07
C VAL A 91 17.81 5.88 -2.60
N ALA A 92 17.35 6.45 -1.49
CA ALA A 92 17.94 7.63 -0.89
C ALA A 92 19.40 7.35 -0.49
N GLU A 93 20.27 8.35 -0.56
CA GLU A 93 21.73 8.18 -0.45
C GLU A 93 22.17 7.41 0.80
N ALA A 94 21.56 7.70 1.95
CA ALA A 94 21.86 7.02 3.22
C ALA A 94 21.56 5.52 3.23
N PHE A 95 20.69 5.05 2.31
CA PHE A 95 20.23 3.68 2.20
C PHE A 95 20.88 2.90 1.04
N ARG A 96 21.74 3.55 0.25
CA ARG A 96 22.48 2.91 -0.83
C ARG A 96 23.59 2.00 -0.28
N THR A 97 23.64 0.79 -0.81
CA THR A 97 24.57 -0.27 -0.37
C THR A 97 25.17 -1.07 -1.52
N GLN A 98 24.63 -0.97 -2.75
CA GLN A 98 25.15 -1.63 -3.93
C GLN A 98 26.56 -1.12 -4.27
N GLY A 99 27.39 -1.99 -4.84
CA GLY A 99 28.77 -1.67 -5.21
C GLY A 99 29.76 -1.57 -4.05
N ARG A 100 29.35 -1.85 -2.81
CA ARG A 100 30.21 -1.79 -1.60
C ARG A 100 30.84 -3.12 -1.18
N GLY A 101 30.60 -4.20 -1.93
CA GLY A 101 31.12 -5.54 -1.59
C GLY A 101 30.54 -6.13 -0.30
N LEU A 102 29.38 -5.64 0.17
CA LEU A 102 28.73 -6.07 1.39
C LEU A 102 27.90 -7.34 1.17
N SER A 103 27.84 -8.23 2.17
CA SER A 103 26.89 -9.34 2.19
C SER A 103 25.44 -8.83 2.27
N PRO A 104 24.44 -9.63 1.84
CA PRO A 104 23.02 -9.24 1.97
C PRO A 104 22.63 -8.81 3.40
N GLN A 105 23.13 -9.52 4.41
CA GLN A 105 22.90 -9.18 5.82
C GLN A 105 23.50 -7.82 6.19
N ALA A 106 24.77 -7.59 5.84
CA ALA A 106 25.45 -6.33 6.15
C ALA A 106 24.79 -5.12 5.48
N ARG A 107 24.22 -5.31 4.27
CA ARG A 107 23.43 -4.27 3.60
C ARG A 107 22.15 -3.93 4.38
N GLY A 108 21.43 -4.94 4.83
CA GLY A 108 20.24 -4.75 5.67
C GLY A 108 20.55 -4.13 7.04
N ASP A 109 21.65 -4.52 7.68
CA ASP A 109 22.11 -3.90 8.94
C ASP A 109 22.44 -2.42 8.75
N GLN A 110 23.15 -2.08 7.67
CA GLN A 110 23.49 -0.69 7.35
C GLN A 110 22.23 0.16 7.12
N ARG A 111 21.26 -0.35 6.34
CA ARG A 111 20.01 0.36 6.06
C ARG A 111 19.15 0.52 7.32
N ARG A 112 19.07 -0.49 8.18
CA ARG A 112 18.40 -0.37 9.48
C ARG A 112 19.07 0.65 10.40
N ALA A 113 20.40 0.66 10.45
CA ALA A 113 21.14 1.69 11.19
C ALA A 113 20.89 3.11 10.61
N ALA A 114 20.79 3.24 9.29
CA ALA A 114 20.42 4.50 8.64
C ALA A 114 18.97 4.93 8.97
N ALA A 115 18.02 4.01 8.99
CA ALA A 115 16.63 4.28 9.38
C ALA A 115 16.53 4.81 10.82
N GLN A 116 17.26 4.19 11.75
CA GLN A 116 17.29 4.63 13.16
C GLN A 116 17.79 6.07 13.31
N LYS A 117 18.82 6.47 12.53
CA LYS A 117 19.36 7.84 12.55
C LYS A 117 18.34 8.91 12.16
N ILE A 118 17.34 8.55 11.36
CA ILE A 118 16.25 9.45 10.94
C ILE A 118 14.95 9.21 11.74
N ASN A 119 15.02 8.56 12.90
CA ASN A 119 13.87 8.21 13.74
C ASN A 119 12.78 7.41 13.01
N SER A 120 13.20 6.54 12.08
CA SER A 120 12.33 5.68 11.30
C SER A 120 12.67 4.21 11.54
N THR A 121 11.76 3.31 11.14
CA THR A 121 11.96 1.86 11.20
C THR A 121 11.81 1.29 9.80
N LEU A 122 12.84 0.56 9.36
CA LEU A 122 12.83 -0.20 8.13
C LEU A 122 12.31 -1.60 8.43
N HIS A 123 11.16 -1.95 7.88
CA HIS A 123 10.59 -3.28 8.05
C HIS A 123 11.34 -4.29 7.18
N LEU A 124 11.40 -5.54 7.64
CA LEU A 124 12.13 -6.60 6.91
C LEU A 124 11.59 -6.81 5.49
N TYR A 125 10.28 -6.66 5.28
CA TYR A 125 9.67 -6.81 3.96
C TYR A 125 10.05 -5.67 2.98
N GLU A 126 10.63 -4.57 3.46
CA GLU A 126 10.98 -3.40 2.64
C GLU A 126 12.37 -3.53 1.99
N GLU A 127 13.22 -4.40 2.54
CA GLU A 127 14.57 -4.65 2.03
C GLU A 127 14.57 -5.14 0.58
N PRO A 128 13.76 -6.15 0.17
CA PRO A 128 13.71 -6.57 -1.23
C PRO A 128 13.31 -5.45 -2.20
N PHE A 129 12.43 -4.53 -1.78
CA PHE A 129 12.06 -3.37 -2.62
C PHE A 129 13.27 -2.43 -2.81
N LEU A 130 14.01 -2.14 -1.74
CA LEU A 130 15.24 -1.34 -1.84
C LEU A 130 16.27 -2.00 -2.74
N GLU A 131 16.45 -3.32 -2.64
CA GLU A 131 17.35 -4.08 -3.50
C GLU A 131 17.01 -3.96 -4.98
N ILE A 132 15.73 -4.19 -5.34
CA ILE A 132 15.28 -4.15 -6.74
C ILE A 132 15.40 -2.75 -7.31
N ILE A 133 14.98 -1.73 -6.55
CA ILE A 133 15.04 -0.32 -6.99
C ILE A 133 16.50 0.14 -7.16
N GLU A 134 17.37 -0.21 -6.21
CA GLU A 134 18.80 0.18 -6.29
C GLU A 134 19.52 -0.49 -7.47
N ALA A 135 19.14 -1.72 -7.83
CA ALA A 135 19.70 -2.45 -8.96
C ALA A 135 19.23 -1.93 -10.33
N HIS A 136 18.15 -1.14 -10.39
CA HIS A 136 17.55 -0.66 -11.64
C HIS A 136 17.39 0.88 -11.62
N PRO A 137 18.49 1.65 -11.54
CA PRO A 137 18.43 3.10 -11.46
C PRO A 137 17.73 3.72 -12.68
N GLY A 138 16.85 4.68 -12.43
CA GLY A 138 16.14 5.42 -13.49
C GLY A 138 15.00 4.65 -14.17
N ARG A 139 14.78 3.38 -13.82
CA ARG A 139 13.67 2.59 -14.36
C ARG A 139 12.36 2.94 -13.62
N PRO A 140 11.24 3.17 -14.34
CA PRO A 140 9.96 3.42 -13.70
C PRO A 140 9.52 2.26 -12.80
N VAL A 141 8.82 2.56 -11.70
CA VAL A 141 8.38 1.56 -10.71
C VAL A 141 7.50 0.48 -11.36
N ALA A 142 6.65 0.88 -12.30
CA ALA A 142 5.75 -0.04 -13.03
C ALA A 142 6.48 -1.02 -13.94
N GLU A 143 7.74 -0.77 -14.27
CA GLU A 143 8.55 -1.66 -15.12
C GLU A 143 9.47 -2.58 -14.29
N LEU A 144 9.47 -2.45 -12.96
CA LEU A 144 10.27 -3.29 -12.07
C LEU A 144 9.59 -4.63 -11.82
N ASP A 145 10.38 -5.70 -11.75
CA ASP A 145 9.90 -7.00 -11.27
C ASP A 145 9.79 -6.99 -9.74
N LEU A 146 8.64 -6.51 -9.25
CA LEU A 146 8.36 -6.42 -7.82
C LEU A 146 7.78 -7.72 -7.24
N GLY A 147 7.47 -8.73 -8.07
CA GLY A 147 6.79 -9.96 -7.63
C GLY A 147 7.56 -10.68 -6.52
N VAL A 148 8.90 -10.74 -6.66
CA VAL A 148 9.80 -11.36 -5.67
C VAL A 148 9.81 -10.64 -4.31
N ALA A 149 9.47 -9.35 -4.27
CA ALA A 149 9.37 -8.57 -3.02
C ALA A 149 8.00 -8.70 -2.34
N VAL A 150 6.94 -9.01 -3.10
CA VAL A 150 5.59 -9.16 -2.56
C VAL A 150 5.45 -10.42 -1.70
N GLN A 151 6.06 -11.55 -2.08
CA GLN A 151 5.96 -12.78 -1.29
C GLN A 151 6.47 -12.64 0.15
N PRO A 152 7.67 -12.06 0.42
CA PRO A 152 8.12 -11.73 1.78
C PRO A 152 7.14 -10.86 2.55
N LEU A 153 6.54 -9.85 1.90
CA LEU A 153 5.55 -8.97 2.51
C LEU A 153 4.28 -9.73 2.94
N VAL A 154 3.72 -10.57 2.07
CA VAL A 154 2.53 -11.38 2.42
C VAL A 154 2.85 -12.32 3.59
N ARG A 155 4.00 -13.00 3.55
CA ARG A 155 4.45 -13.89 4.65
C ARG A 155 4.66 -13.13 5.94
N TYR A 156 5.22 -11.92 5.86
CA TYR A 156 5.40 -11.04 7.02
C TYR A 156 4.05 -10.69 7.66
N VAL A 157 3.06 -10.28 6.86
CA VAL A 157 1.70 -10.00 7.36
C VAL A 157 1.07 -11.26 7.95
N ALA A 158 1.19 -12.41 7.29
CA ALA A 158 0.68 -13.68 7.79
C ALA A 158 1.26 -14.04 9.17
N GLY A 159 2.57 -13.89 9.37
CA GLY A 159 3.21 -14.07 10.67
C GLY A 159 2.75 -13.05 11.71
N ARG A 160 2.54 -11.78 11.32
CA ARG A 160 2.08 -10.71 12.22
C ARG A 160 0.67 -10.92 12.75
N VAL A 161 -0.21 -11.52 11.94
CA VAL A 161 -1.61 -11.80 12.31
C VAL A 161 -1.79 -13.20 12.90
N GLY A 162 -0.76 -14.04 12.86
CA GLY A 162 -0.76 -15.36 13.50
C GLY A 162 -1.05 -15.24 15.00
N GLY A 163 -1.99 -16.04 15.49
CA GLY A 163 -2.42 -15.99 16.89
C GLY A 163 -3.48 -14.92 17.21
N TYR A 164 -3.96 -14.15 16.23
CA TYR A 164 -5.03 -13.16 16.40
C TYR A 164 -6.33 -13.61 15.71
N SER A 165 -7.46 -13.02 16.12
CA SER A 165 -8.73 -13.17 15.41
C SER A 165 -8.68 -12.41 14.09
N LEU A 166 -8.64 -13.14 12.97
CA LEU A 166 -8.59 -12.55 11.63
C LEU A 166 -9.84 -11.73 11.32
N GLU A 167 -11.01 -12.19 11.77
CA GLU A 167 -12.28 -11.52 11.53
C GLU A 167 -12.34 -10.18 12.28
N GLU A 168 -12.04 -10.18 13.57
CA GLU A 168 -12.02 -8.96 14.38
C GLU A 168 -10.93 -8.00 13.91
N SER A 169 -9.77 -8.52 13.49
CA SER A 169 -8.68 -7.71 12.94
C SER A 169 -9.10 -7.03 11.64
N ARG A 170 -9.73 -7.77 10.72
CA ARG A 170 -10.27 -7.19 9.47
C ARG A 170 -11.29 -6.12 9.76
N GLU A 171 -12.23 -6.39 10.67
CA GLU A 171 -13.27 -5.44 11.03
C GLU A 171 -12.69 -4.16 11.65
N TYR A 172 -11.70 -4.31 12.53
CA TYR A 172 -10.97 -3.18 13.09
C TYR A 172 -10.34 -2.27 12.02
N TYR A 173 -9.68 -2.83 11.00
CA TYR A 173 -9.08 -2.02 9.94
C TYR A 173 -10.11 -1.44 8.96
N ARG A 174 -11.25 -2.12 8.72
CA ARG A 174 -12.36 -1.51 7.98
C ARG A 174 -12.84 -0.24 8.67
N LEU A 175 -13.03 -0.29 9.98
CA LEU A 175 -13.42 0.88 10.77
C LEU A 175 -12.38 2.01 10.73
N ILE A 176 -11.08 1.70 10.68
CA ILE A 176 -10.02 2.72 10.49
C ILE A 176 -10.19 3.40 9.13
N ILE A 177 -10.34 2.63 8.05
CA ILE A 177 -10.50 3.17 6.69
C ILE A 177 -11.76 4.04 6.60
N GLU A 178 -12.87 3.62 7.20
CA GLU A 178 -14.12 4.39 7.22
C GLU A 178 -14.05 5.67 8.06
N ARG A 179 -13.16 5.74 9.05
CA ARG A 179 -13.00 6.89 9.94
C ARG A 179 -11.94 7.87 9.45
N ALA A 180 -10.90 7.42 8.75
CA ALA A 180 -9.80 8.27 8.31
C ALA A 180 -10.26 9.51 7.49
N PRO A 181 -11.24 9.41 6.57
CA PRO A 181 -11.82 10.59 5.91
C PRO A 181 -12.49 11.59 6.86
N ARG A 182 -13.16 11.09 7.91
CA ARG A 182 -13.87 11.92 8.88
C ARG A 182 -12.89 12.65 9.77
N GLU A 183 -11.85 11.97 10.25
CA GLU A 183 -10.76 12.59 11.02
C GLU A 183 -10.05 13.69 10.22
N ALA A 184 -9.78 13.43 8.94
CA ALA A 184 -9.22 14.43 8.02
C ALA A 184 -10.16 15.63 7.76
N ARG A 185 -11.46 15.54 8.07
CA ARG A 185 -12.44 16.62 7.90
C ARG A 185 -12.82 17.30 9.22
N SER A 186 -12.71 16.62 10.36
CA SER A 186 -13.20 17.08 11.67
C SER A 186 -12.24 18.00 12.42
N ASP A 187 -10.94 17.99 12.14
CA ASP A 187 -9.91 18.72 12.91
C ASP A 187 -9.85 20.24 12.65
N GLY A 188 -10.98 20.86 12.32
CA GLY A 188 -11.30 22.24 12.71
C GLY A 188 -10.47 23.37 12.06
N ARG A 189 -11.10 24.06 11.10
CA ARG A 189 -10.91 25.49 10.75
C ARG A 189 -9.54 25.98 10.23
N LEU A 190 -8.44 25.22 10.35
CA LEU A 190 -7.12 25.62 9.85
C LEU A 190 -6.54 24.57 8.89
N THR A 191 -6.24 24.98 7.66
CA THR A 191 -5.69 24.14 6.58
C THR A 191 -4.40 23.40 7.00
N PHE A 192 -3.59 24.02 7.86
CA PHE A 192 -2.32 23.45 8.34
C PHE A 192 -2.51 22.20 9.21
N GLU A 193 -3.41 22.22 10.19
CA GLU A 193 -3.67 21.04 11.04
C GLU A 193 -4.26 19.90 10.22
N ARG A 194 -5.13 20.22 9.25
CA ARG A 194 -5.69 19.24 8.31
C ARG A 194 -4.61 18.54 7.48
N GLN A 195 -3.62 19.28 6.96
CA GLN A 195 -2.50 18.68 6.22
C GLN A 195 -1.65 17.76 7.10
N LYS A 196 -1.41 18.11 8.36
CA LYS A 196 -0.64 17.29 9.30
C LYS A 196 -1.35 15.98 9.65
N VAL A 197 -2.67 15.99 9.76
CA VAL A 197 -3.48 14.77 9.93
C VAL A 197 -3.37 13.89 8.68
N LEU A 198 -3.51 14.49 7.49
CA LEU A 198 -3.37 13.77 6.23
C LEU A 198 -1.96 13.20 6.02
N ASP A 199 -0.89 13.89 6.44
CA ASP A 199 0.49 13.38 6.39
C ASP A 199 0.69 12.07 7.15
N ARG A 200 -0.10 11.86 8.20
CA ARG A 200 -0.06 10.64 9.01
C ARG A 200 -0.98 9.56 8.47
N ASN A 201 -2.13 9.96 7.92
CA ASN A 201 -3.24 9.07 7.63
C ASN A 201 -3.50 8.83 6.13
N PHE A 202 -2.78 9.48 5.21
CA PHE A 202 -3.10 9.39 3.77
C PHE A 202 -3.13 7.95 3.27
N GLY A 203 -2.28 7.05 3.78
CA GLY A 203 -2.30 5.64 3.38
C GLY A 203 -3.63 4.95 3.72
N TRP A 204 -4.21 5.26 4.89
CA TRP A 204 -5.54 4.78 5.27
C TRP A 204 -6.65 5.46 4.46
N VAL A 205 -6.46 6.74 4.11
CA VAL A 205 -7.39 7.48 3.25
C VAL A 205 -7.41 6.87 1.84
N LEU A 206 -6.25 6.58 1.24
CA LEU A 206 -6.10 5.96 -0.08
C LEU A 206 -6.72 4.56 -0.18
N LEU A 207 -6.94 3.88 0.95
CA LEU A 207 -7.65 2.59 1.00
C LEU A 207 -9.17 2.72 0.98
N GLY A 208 -9.71 3.93 1.13
CA GLY A 208 -11.14 4.21 1.06
C GLY A 208 -11.56 4.57 -0.36
N ASP A 209 -12.77 4.16 -0.76
CA ASP A 209 -13.24 4.31 -2.15
C ASP A 209 -13.39 5.79 -2.60
N GLU A 210 -13.58 6.71 -1.65
CA GLU A 210 -13.85 8.14 -1.89
C GLU A 210 -12.64 9.03 -1.57
N PHE A 211 -11.41 8.49 -1.62
CA PHE A 211 -10.20 9.19 -1.20
C PHE A 211 -9.97 10.51 -1.96
N ALA A 212 -10.36 10.56 -3.25
CA ALA A 212 -10.20 11.75 -4.07
C ALA A 212 -10.93 12.96 -3.48
N GLY A 213 -12.20 12.79 -3.08
CA GLY A 213 -12.98 13.85 -2.42
C GLY A 213 -12.55 14.15 -0.98
N VAL A 214 -11.54 13.46 -0.45
CA VAL A 214 -10.92 13.77 0.86
C VAL A 214 -9.64 14.58 0.67
N LEU A 215 -8.83 14.20 -0.32
CA LEU A 215 -7.52 14.75 -0.60
C LEU A 215 -7.57 16.00 -1.48
N ASP A 216 -8.54 16.07 -2.39
CA ASP A 216 -8.76 17.21 -3.28
C ASP A 216 -10.21 17.73 -3.12
N THR A 217 -10.36 18.84 -2.39
CA THR A 217 -11.60 19.61 -2.24
C THR A 217 -11.37 21.04 -2.73
N PRO A 218 -12.42 21.83 -3.03
CA PRO A 218 -12.25 23.22 -3.44
C PRO A 218 -11.46 24.07 -2.44
N GLU A 219 -11.47 23.68 -1.15
CA GLU A 219 -10.80 24.37 -0.05
C GLU A 219 -9.42 23.78 0.31
N LEU A 220 -9.07 22.60 -0.21
CA LEU A 220 -7.82 21.90 0.08
C LEU A 220 -7.40 21.02 -1.08
N SER A 221 -6.21 21.26 -1.63
CA SER A 221 -5.47 20.25 -2.39
C SER A 221 -4.31 19.75 -1.53
N TYR A 222 -4.41 18.51 -1.09
CA TYR A 222 -3.39 17.89 -0.26
C TYR A 222 -2.20 17.46 -1.11
N LEU A 223 -0.99 17.80 -0.69
CA LEU A 223 0.25 17.24 -1.22
C LEU A 223 1.01 16.61 -0.05
N PRO A 224 1.53 15.39 -0.17
CA PRO A 224 2.37 14.80 0.86
C PRO A 224 3.74 15.46 0.93
N LEU A 225 4.40 15.37 2.10
CA LEU A 225 5.67 16.04 2.37
C LEU A 225 6.77 15.82 1.32
N TRP A 226 6.87 14.64 0.71
CA TRP A 226 7.90 14.37 -0.30
C TRP A 226 7.60 14.99 -1.68
N LEU A 227 6.36 15.41 -1.95
CA LEU A 227 5.94 16.13 -3.15
C LEU A 227 5.79 17.63 -2.92
N ARG A 228 5.76 18.08 -1.65
CA ARG A 228 5.81 19.50 -1.35
C ARG A 228 7.19 20.00 -1.77
N PRO A 229 7.28 21.02 -2.63
CA PRO A 229 8.58 21.54 -3.02
C PRO A 229 9.37 21.92 -1.75
N PRO A 230 10.57 21.32 -1.54
CA PRO A 230 11.58 22.01 -0.76
C PRO A 230 11.79 23.36 -1.44
N ARG A 231 12.36 24.37 -0.76
CA ARG A 231 12.91 25.51 -1.51
C ARG A 231 13.98 24.97 -2.50
N GLY A 232 13.61 24.61 -3.72
CA GLY A 232 14.48 24.30 -4.86
C GLY A 232 14.81 22.85 -5.26
N SER A 233 14.09 21.76 -4.88
CA SER A 233 14.59 20.41 -5.26
C SER A 233 13.60 19.23 -5.47
N GLY A 234 12.32 19.46 -5.73
CA GLY A 234 11.37 18.39 -6.15
C GLY A 234 10.64 18.77 -7.44
N GLN A 235 10.47 17.83 -8.37
CA GLN A 235 9.62 18.06 -9.54
C GLN A 235 8.15 17.97 -9.10
N GLU A 236 7.39 19.03 -9.36
CA GLU A 236 5.99 19.16 -8.97
C GLU A 236 5.09 18.24 -9.80
N LEU A 237 3.92 17.86 -9.26
CA LEU A 237 2.87 17.12 -9.99
C LEU A 237 2.23 17.92 -11.16
N GLY A 238 2.74 19.12 -11.45
CA GLY A 238 2.16 20.05 -12.42
C GLY A 238 0.75 20.49 -12.00
N ALA A 239 -0.18 20.51 -12.96
CA ALA A 239 -1.58 20.89 -12.72
C ALA A 239 -2.45 19.76 -12.13
N VAL A 240 -1.89 18.56 -11.91
CA VAL A 240 -2.64 17.39 -11.44
C VAL A 240 -2.58 17.32 -9.91
N GLY A 241 -3.74 17.21 -9.26
CA GLY A 241 -3.83 17.02 -7.81
C GLY A 241 -3.27 15.67 -7.37
N PHE A 242 -2.88 15.57 -6.09
CA PHE A 242 -2.30 14.33 -5.55
C PHE A 242 -3.22 13.13 -5.68
N ALA A 243 -4.54 13.30 -5.54
CA ALA A 243 -5.46 12.17 -5.65
C ALA A 243 -5.46 11.58 -7.05
N ALA A 244 -5.56 12.44 -8.07
CA ALA A 244 -5.53 12.03 -9.47
C ALA A 244 -4.19 11.39 -9.85
N TRP A 245 -3.09 11.97 -9.37
CA TRP A 245 -1.76 11.38 -9.56
C TRP A 245 -1.62 10.01 -8.88
N ALA A 246 -2.05 9.89 -7.63
CA ALA A 246 -2.02 8.63 -6.89
C ALA A 246 -2.86 7.54 -7.56
N GLN A 247 -4.03 7.90 -8.09
CA GLN A 247 -4.85 6.99 -8.90
C GLN A 247 -4.10 6.53 -10.15
N GLY A 248 -3.46 7.45 -10.89
CA GLY A 248 -2.66 7.09 -12.06
C GLY A 248 -1.49 6.16 -11.73
N VAL A 249 -0.85 6.33 -10.57
CA VAL A 249 0.18 5.39 -10.08
C VAL A 249 -0.42 4.01 -9.77
N MET A 250 -1.57 3.96 -9.09
CA MET A 250 -2.26 2.68 -8.80
C MET A 250 -2.63 1.95 -10.09
N ASP A 251 -3.19 2.67 -11.06
CA ASP A 251 -3.59 2.14 -12.37
C ASP A 251 -2.36 1.65 -13.16
N GLY A 252 -1.26 2.39 -13.13
CA GLY A 252 0.00 2.00 -13.77
C GLY A 252 0.66 0.77 -13.15
N LEU A 253 0.38 0.47 -11.87
CA LEU A 253 0.84 -0.75 -11.21
C LEU A 253 -0.12 -1.94 -11.38
N ALA A 254 -1.29 -1.73 -11.98
CA ALA A 254 -2.22 -2.82 -12.25
C ALA A 254 -1.58 -3.84 -13.21
N GLY A 255 -1.52 -5.12 -12.79
CA GLY A 255 -0.93 -6.20 -13.58
C GLY A 255 0.59 -6.30 -13.54
N VAL A 256 1.31 -5.42 -12.83
CA VAL A 256 2.77 -5.53 -12.64
C VAL A 256 3.15 -6.79 -11.86
N VAL A 257 2.30 -7.20 -10.93
CA VAL A 257 2.43 -8.46 -10.20
C VAL A 257 1.14 -9.24 -10.40
N ALA A 258 1.23 -10.41 -11.02
CA ALA A 258 0.09 -11.28 -11.20
C ALA A 258 -0.30 -11.93 -9.86
N GLU A 259 -1.59 -12.08 -9.60
CA GLU A 259 -2.06 -12.63 -8.33
C GLU A 259 -1.67 -14.09 -8.15
N GLU A 260 -1.59 -14.84 -9.26
CA GLU A 260 -1.11 -16.20 -9.33
C GLU A 260 0.34 -16.37 -8.86
N ASP A 261 1.21 -15.37 -9.08
CA ASP A 261 2.62 -15.41 -8.69
C ASP A 261 2.82 -15.25 -7.18
N VAL A 262 1.77 -14.81 -6.48
CA VAL A 262 1.77 -14.50 -5.05
C VAL A 262 0.90 -15.47 -4.25
N LYS A 263 0.10 -16.34 -4.90
CA LYS A 263 -0.69 -17.37 -4.22
C LYS A 263 0.22 -18.28 -3.38
N LEU A 264 0.19 -18.06 -2.07
CA LEU A 264 0.71 -19.00 -1.09
C LEU A 264 -0.16 -20.26 -1.13
N THR A 265 0.28 -21.29 -1.85
CA THR A 265 -0.28 -22.64 -1.73
C THR A 265 0.12 -23.23 -0.38
N LEU A 266 -0.64 -22.90 0.66
CA LEU A 266 -0.59 -23.66 1.91
C LEU A 266 -1.57 -24.82 1.76
N GLY A 267 -1.00 -26.00 1.55
CA GLY A 267 -1.73 -27.25 1.64
C GLY A 267 -2.39 -27.37 3.00
N ARG A 268 -3.66 -27.74 2.94
CA ARG A 268 -4.56 -28.25 3.97
C ARG A 268 -3.88 -28.71 5.28
N GLU A 269 -4.43 -28.20 6.39
CA GLU A 269 -4.59 -28.82 7.72
C GLU A 269 -3.43 -29.68 8.26
N GLU A 270 -2.85 -29.20 9.37
CA GLU A 270 -1.71 -29.76 10.09
C GLU A 270 -0.41 -29.77 9.29
N ASP A 271 0.48 -28.82 9.58
CA ASP A 271 1.87 -29.23 9.69
C ASP A 271 2.65 -28.29 10.57
N ALA A 272 3.44 -28.91 11.43
CA ALA A 272 4.53 -28.33 12.19
C ALA A 272 5.49 -27.48 11.33
N THR A 273 5.36 -27.45 10.00
CA THR A 273 6.12 -26.64 9.06
C THR A 273 5.91 -25.14 9.22
N THR A 274 4.72 -24.61 9.58
CA THR A 274 4.59 -23.14 9.75
C THR A 274 5.23 -22.66 11.06
N ALA A 275 5.12 -23.44 12.13
CA ALA A 275 5.82 -23.18 13.39
C ALA A 275 7.34 -23.40 13.23
N THR A 276 7.75 -24.41 12.47
CA THR A 276 9.16 -24.68 12.11
C THR A 276 9.71 -23.62 11.15
N LEU A 277 8.92 -23.09 10.20
CA LEU A 277 9.33 -22.03 9.27
C LEU A 277 9.41 -20.66 9.94
N LEU A 278 8.54 -20.36 10.91
CA LEU A 278 8.70 -19.19 11.77
C LEU A 278 9.95 -19.33 12.64
N ASN A 279 10.22 -20.53 13.18
CA ASN A 279 11.47 -20.82 13.89
C ASN A 279 12.70 -20.77 12.97
N ASP A 280 12.59 -21.18 11.71
CA ASP A 280 13.69 -21.16 10.74
C ASP A 280 13.91 -19.77 10.18
N ILE A 281 12.88 -18.94 9.96
CA ILE A 281 13.08 -17.51 9.67
C ILE A 281 13.73 -16.84 10.89
N THR A 282 13.38 -17.25 12.11
CA THR A 282 14.06 -16.73 13.31
C THR A 282 15.50 -17.29 13.40
N ARG A 283 15.79 -18.53 13.01
CA ARG A 283 17.15 -19.12 13.05
C ARG A 283 18.03 -18.67 11.90
N THR A 284 17.57 -18.64 10.66
CA THR A 284 18.32 -18.17 9.49
C THR A 284 18.48 -16.64 9.47
N THR A 285 17.66 -15.89 10.22
CA THR A 285 17.83 -14.43 10.39
C THR A 285 18.52 -14.04 11.71
N PHE A 286 18.70 -14.96 12.67
CA PHE A 286 19.35 -14.64 13.96
C PHE A 286 20.50 -15.57 14.42
N TYR A 287 20.72 -16.74 13.84
CA TYR A 287 21.88 -17.60 14.11
C TYR A 287 22.23 -18.49 12.90
N GLY A 288 23.11 -17.99 12.05
CA GLY A 288 23.74 -18.69 10.93
C GLY A 288 24.75 -17.78 10.26
#